data_AF-A0A950QA69-F1
#
_entry.id   AF-A0A950QA69-F1
#
_cell.length_a   1.000
_cell.length_b   1.000
_cell.length_c   1.000
_cell.angle_alpha   90.00
_cell.angle_beta   90.00
_cell.angle_gamma   90.00
#
_symmetry.space_group_name_H-M   'P 1'
#
loop_
_entity.id
_entity.type
_entity.pdbx_description
1 polymer ?
#
loop_
_entity_poly.entity_id
_entity_poly.type
_entity_poly.pdbx_seq_one_letter_code
_entity_poly.pdbx_strand_id
1 'polypeptide(L)'
;TKTVREMIVGSIDVILQAERLRDGSRRITKVTEVVGTEGEVVITQDLMTYEISGEDETGRLKGKHVGTGIVRPNFWERARYYNLERELAEALDALNA
;
A
#
# COMPACT_ATOMS: atom_id res chain seq x y z
N THR A 1 -25.34 -3.71 -10.34
CA THR A 1 -24.04 -4.07 -9.73
C THR A 1 -22.88 -3.27 -10.30
N LYS A 2 -22.82 -2.96 -11.61
CA LYS A 2 -21.77 -2.11 -12.21
C LYS A 2 -21.61 -0.75 -11.52
N THR A 3 -22.70 0.00 -11.32
CA THR A 3 -22.69 1.32 -10.67
C THR A 3 -22.16 1.28 -9.22
N VAL A 4 -22.54 0.27 -8.43
CA VAL A 4 -22.05 0.14 -7.05
C VAL A 4 -20.54 -0.15 -7.03
N ARG A 5 -20.05 -0.98 -7.96
CA ARG A 5 -18.61 -1.26 -8.10
C ARG A 5 -17.84 -0.01 -8.49
N GLU A 6 -18.34 0.75 -9.47
CA GLU A 6 -17.74 2.02 -9.90
C GLU A 6 -17.70 3.03 -8.74
N MET A 7 -18.77 3.12 -7.95
CA MET A 7 -18.81 3.97 -6.75
C MET A 7 -17.77 3.55 -5.71
N ILE A 8 -17.63 2.24 -5.46
CA ILE A 8 -16.63 1.73 -4.50
C ILE A 8 -15.21 2.05 -5.01
N VAL A 9 -14.91 1.72 -6.26
CA VAL A 9 -13.57 1.92 -6.85
C VAL A 9 -13.21 3.40 -6.91
N GLY A 10 -14.15 4.29 -7.26
CA GLY A 10 -13.91 5.72 -7.28
C GLY A 10 -13.79 6.38 -5.90
N SER A 11 -14.17 5.68 -4.82
CA SER A 11 -14.15 6.22 -3.44
C SER A 11 -12.99 5.69 -2.60
N ILE A 12 -12.33 4.61 -3.02
CA ILE A 12 -11.21 3.99 -2.32
C ILE A 12 -9.95 4.25 -3.12
N ASP A 13 -8.95 4.87 -2.51
CA ASP A 13 -7.68 5.15 -3.18
C ASP A 13 -6.57 4.24 -2.68
N VAL A 14 -6.59 3.91 -1.39
CA VAL A 14 -5.55 3.12 -0.73
C VAL A 14 -6.19 2.10 0.21
N ILE A 15 -5.65 0.90 0.19
CA ILE A 15 -5.96 -0.23 1.05
C ILE A 15 -4.74 -0.52 1.91
N LEU A 16 -4.93 -0.56 3.23
CA LEU A 16 -3.91 -0.97 4.19
C LEU A 16 -4.20 -2.41 4.64
N GLN A 17 -3.41 -3.36 4.15
CA GLN A 17 -3.53 -4.75 4.54
C GLN A 17 -2.76 -4.98 5.84
N ALA A 18 -3.48 -5.36 6.90
CA ALA A 18 -2.91 -5.70 8.19
C ALA A 18 -3.10 -7.20 8.47
N GLU A 19 -2.04 -7.87 8.90
CA GLU A 19 -2.08 -9.30 9.21
C GLU A 19 -1.47 -9.59 10.58
N ARG A 20 -1.98 -10.63 11.23
CA ARG A 20 -1.34 -11.23 12.40
C ARG A 20 -0.37 -12.29 11.91
N LEU A 21 0.91 -12.07 12.14
CA LEU A 21 1.98 -12.97 11.74
C LEU A 21 2.12 -14.14 12.74
N ARG A 22 2.92 -15.16 12.36
CA ARG A 22 3.10 -16.38 13.17
C ARG A 22 3.74 -16.13 14.54
N ASP A 23 4.51 -15.06 14.68
CA ASP A 23 5.08 -14.62 15.97
C ASP A 23 4.06 -13.87 16.85
N GLY A 24 2.81 -13.79 16.40
CA GLY A 24 1.71 -13.12 17.09
C GLY A 24 1.66 -11.61 16.88
N SER A 25 2.67 -11.01 16.23
CA SER A 25 2.70 -9.57 15.95
C SER A 25 1.67 -9.19 14.88
N ARG A 26 1.15 -7.95 14.94
CA ARG A 26 0.34 -7.37 13.87
C ARG A 26 1.20 -6.42 13.06
N ARG A 27 1.22 -6.59 11.74
CA ARG A 27 1.99 -5.75 10.81
C ARG A 27 1.12 -5.34 9.65
N ILE A 28 1.35 -4.13 9.13
CA ILE A 28 0.90 -3.78 7.77
C ILE A 28 1.79 -4.57 6.83
N THR A 29 1.20 -5.49 6.06
CA THR A 29 1.92 -6.35 5.12
C THR A 29 1.92 -5.79 3.71
N LYS A 30 0.90 -5.00 3.36
CA LYS A 30 0.82 -4.28 2.09
C LYS A 30 0.14 -2.93 2.23
N VAL A 31 0.61 -1.96 1.47
CA VAL A 31 -0.12 -0.74 1.13
C VAL A 31 -0.37 -0.81 -0.36
N THR A 32 -1.64 -0.84 -0.75
CA THR A 32 -2.05 -1.06 -2.14
C THR A 32 -2.92 0.11 -2.57
N GLU A 33 -2.63 0.74 -3.70
CA GLU A 33 -3.56 1.69 -4.28
C GLU A 33 -4.55 1.03 -5.23
N VAL A 34 -5.74 1.61 -5.29
CA VAL A 34 -6.76 1.29 -6.28
C VAL A 34 -6.58 2.25 -7.46
N VAL A 35 -6.22 1.71 -8.62
CA VAL A 35 -5.96 2.51 -9.82
C VAL A 35 -7.27 2.81 -10.55
N GLY A 36 -8.19 1.84 -10.59
CA GLY A 36 -9.46 1.97 -11.29
C GLY A 36 -10.03 0.61 -11.67
N THR A 37 -10.71 0.55 -12.81
CA THR A 37 -11.28 -0.69 -13.36
C THR A 37 -10.92 -0.86 -14.82
N GLU A 38 -10.58 -2.09 -15.22
CA GLU A 38 -10.57 -2.52 -16.61
C GLU A 38 -11.71 -3.52 -16.83
N GLY A 39 -12.77 -3.09 -17.52
CA GLY A 39 -14.01 -3.85 -17.61
C GLY A 39 -14.64 -4.06 -16.24
N GLU A 40 -14.71 -5.31 -15.77
CA GLU A 40 -15.22 -5.67 -14.44
C GLU A 40 -14.13 -5.90 -13.39
N VAL A 41 -12.85 -5.85 -13.79
CA VAL A 41 -11.70 -6.15 -12.96
C VAL A 41 -11.22 -4.86 -12.29
N VAL A 42 -11.09 -4.87 -10.96
CA VAL A 42 -10.46 -3.76 -10.22
C VAL A 42 -8.95 -3.88 -10.38
N ILE A 43 -8.32 -2.79 -10.83
CA ILE A 43 -6.88 -2.72 -11.01
C ILE A 43 -6.28 -2.06 -9.78
N THR A 44 -5.25 -2.70 -9.23
CA THR A 44 -4.54 -2.27 -8.03
C THR A 44 -3.05 -2.37 -8.23
N GLN A 45 -2.28 -1.57 -7.51
CA GLN A 45 -0.82 -1.74 -7.43
C GLN A 45 -0.33 -1.57 -6.00
N ASP A 46 0.57 -2.45 -5.57
CA ASP A 46 1.19 -2.38 -4.25
C ASP A 46 2.23 -1.25 -4.26
N LEU A 47 2.15 -0.31 -3.32
CA LEU A 47 3.14 0.76 -3.10
C LEU A 47 4.24 0.32 -2.14
N MET A 48 3.87 -0.56 -1.19
CA MET A 48 4.75 -1.06 -0.15
C MET A 48 4.37 -2.48 0.21
N THR A 49 5.37 -3.31 0.47
CA THR A 49 5.20 -4.65 1.05
C THR A 49 6.05 -4.83 2.29
N TYR A 50 5.68 -5.75 3.18
CA TYR A 50 6.52 -6.16 4.30
C TYR A 50 7.27 -7.44 3.95
N GLU A 51 8.59 -7.36 3.87
CA GLU A 51 9.47 -8.50 3.60
C GLU A 51 10.02 -9.07 4.89
N ILE A 52 9.71 -10.35 5.16
CA ILE A 52 10.29 -11.08 6.30
C ILE A 52 11.70 -11.53 5.90
N SER A 53 12.70 -11.07 6.64
CA SER A 53 14.10 -11.41 6.42
C SER A 53 14.58 -12.56 7.32
N GLY A 54 13.79 -12.97 8.31
CA GLY A 54 14.12 -14.08 9.19
C GLY A 54 13.40 -14.02 10.54
N GLU A 55 14.00 -14.67 11.53
CA GLU A 55 13.46 -14.82 12.89
C GLU A 55 14.60 -14.64 13.90
N ASP A 56 14.33 -14.07 15.07
CA ASP A 56 15.29 -14.04 16.17
C ASP A 56 15.25 -15.31 17.02
N GLU A 57 16.17 -15.41 18.00
CA GLU A 57 16.28 -16.56 18.91
C GLU A 57 15.01 -16.79 19.76
N THR A 58 14.14 -15.79 19.86
CA THR A 58 12.89 -15.85 20.63
C THR A 58 11.67 -16.14 19.77
N GLY A 59 11.87 -16.36 18.47
CA GLY A 59 10.81 -16.68 17.52
C GLY A 59 10.11 -15.46 16.91
N ARG A 60 10.65 -14.25 17.10
CA ARG A 60 10.05 -13.02 16.56
C ARG A 60 10.53 -12.77 15.15
N LEU A 61 9.61 -12.39 14.27
CA LEU A 61 9.93 -12.14 12.88
C LEU A 61 10.68 -10.83 12.73
N LYS A 62 11.80 -10.90 11.99
CA LYS A 62 12.51 -9.73 11.48
C LYS A 62 12.05 -9.49 10.05
N GLY A 63 11.81 -8.23 9.74
CA GLY A 63 11.43 -7.81 8.41
C GLY A 63 11.41 -6.30 8.30
N LYS A 64 11.21 -5.82 7.09
CA LYS A 64 11.13 -4.39 6.79
C LYS A 64 10.05 -4.10 5.77
N HIS A 65 9.53 -2.89 5.83
CA HIS A 65 8.71 -2.35 4.74
C HIS A 65 9.61 -1.97 3.58
N VAL A 66 9.23 -2.38 2.38
CA VAL A 66 10.00 -2.18 1.14
C VAL A 66 9.08 -1.61 0.09
N GLY A 67 9.55 -0.57 -0.59
CA GLY A 67 8.84 0.06 -1.71
C GLY A 67 8.86 -0.82 -2.95
N THR A 68 7.85 -0.68 -3.80
CA THR A 68 7.74 -1.44 -5.06
C THR A 68 8.32 -0.72 -6.27
N GLY A 69 8.96 0.44 -6.06
CA GLY A 69 9.48 1.32 -7.12
C GLY A 69 8.47 2.35 -7.64
N ILE A 70 7.24 2.39 -7.10
CA ILE A 70 6.25 3.41 -7.45
C ILE A 70 6.55 4.71 -6.70
N VAL A 71 7.04 5.70 -7.44
CA VAL A 71 7.36 7.04 -6.89
C VAL A 71 6.21 8.05 -7.04
N ARG A 72 5.30 7.80 -7.99
CA ARG A 72 4.15 8.67 -8.26
C ARG A 72 2.86 7.84 -8.40
N PRO A 73 2.18 7.53 -7.28
CA PRO A 73 0.91 6.81 -7.27
C PRO A 73 -0.19 7.50 -8.09
N ASN A 74 -1.24 6.77 -8.48
CA ASN A 74 -2.36 7.32 -9.24
C ASN A 74 -3.10 8.44 -8.48
N PHE A 75 -3.18 8.33 -7.14
CA PHE A 75 -3.80 9.36 -6.30
C PHE A 75 -2.90 10.60 -6.07
N TRP A 76 -1.75 10.71 -6.74
CA TRP A 76 -0.81 11.81 -6.59
C TRP A 76 -1.44 13.19 -6.79
N GLU A 77 -2.26 13.37 -7.84
CA GLU A 77 -2.92 14.65 -8.09
C GLU A 77 -3.85 15.05 -6.94
N ARG A 78 -4.41 14.06 -6.24
CA ARG A 78 -5.24 14.31 -5.06
C ARG A 78 -4.39 14.68 -3.85
N ALA A 79 -3.24 14.03 -3.64
CA ALA A 79 -2.28 14.48 -2.63
C ALA A 79 -1.86 15.94 -2.90
N ARG A 80 -1.57 16.28 -4.16
CA ARG A 80 -1.26 17.64 -4.59
C ARG A 80 -2.39 18.63 -4.34
N TYR A 81 -3.63 18.26 -4.63
CA TYR A 81 -4.80 19.10 -4.33
C TYR A 81 -4.88 19.48 -2.84
N TYR A 82 -4.47 18.56 -1.95
CA TYR A 82 -4.40 18.79 -0.52
C TYR A 82 -3.05 19.38 -0.04
N ASN A 83 -2.12 19.69 -0.94
CA ASN A 83 -0.75 20.14 -0.64
C ASN A 83 0.05 19.14 0.21
N LEU A 84 -0.09 17.84 -0.09
CA LEU A 84 0.57 16.72 0.59
C LEU A 84 1.50 15.93 -0.33
N GLU A 85 1.77 16.43 -1.55
CA GLU A 85 2.58 15.73 -2.54
C GLU A 85 4.04 15.56 -2.10
N ARG A 86 4.57 16.52 -1.33
CA ARG A 86 5.94 16.45 -0.82
C ARG A 86 6.06 15.39 0.28
N GLU A 87 5.13 15.42 1.22
CA GLU A 87 5.06 14.45 2.33
C GLU A 87 4.87 13.03 1.80
N LEU A 88 4.06 12.86 0.73
CA LEU A 88 3.92 11.58 0.05
C LEU A 88 5.20 11.14 -0.65
N ALA A 89 5.89 12.04 -1.35
CA ALA A 89 7.18 11.74 -1.99
C ALA A 89 8.20 11.25 -0.97
N GLU A 90 8.37 11.99 0.13
CA GLU A 90 9.30 11.66 1.20
C GLU A 90 8.99 10.29 1.83
N ALA A 91 7.70 9.98 2.04
CA ALA A 91 7.29 8.68 2.57
C ALA A 91 7.60 7.52 1.60
N LEU A 92 7.40 7.71 0.29
CA LEU A 92 7.71 6.70 -0.72
C LEU A 92 9.22 6.52 -0.91
N ASP A 93 9.99 7.60 -0.88
CA ASP A 93 11.46 7.54 -0.97
C ASP A 93 12.07 6.83 0.25
N ALA A 94 11.52 7.05 1.44
CA ALA A 94 11.96 6.38 2.67
C ALA A 94 11.79 4.85 2.64
N LEU A 95 10.91 4.32 1.76
CA LEU A 95 10.73 2.88 1.58
C LEU A 95 11.78 2.24 0.65
N ASN A 96 12.50 3.07 -0.12
CA ASN A 96 13.53 2.63 -1.07
C ASN A 96 14.96 2.87 -0.54
N ALA A 97 15.10 3.52 0.63
CA ALA A 97 16.36 3.74 1.34
C ALA A 97 16.78 2.50 2.15
#